data_AF-A0A258YL77-F1
#
_entry.id   AF-A0A258YL77-F1
#
_cell.length_a   1.000
_cell.length_b   1.000
_cell.length_c   1.000
_cell.angle_alpha   90.00
_cell.angle_beta   90.00
_cell.angle_gamma   90.00
#
_symmetry.space_group_name_H-M   'P 1'
#
loop_
_entity.id
_entity.type
_entity.pdbx_description
1 polymer ?
#
loop_
_entity_poly.entity_id
_entity_poly.type
_entity_poly.pdbx_seq_one_letter_code
_entity_poly.pdbx_strand_id
1 'polypeptide(L)'
;MNNIEQKEVNIEMQIKAIELLNNSIILPPDAKNPITNFNFNLNIESKADVTKKLVFVIVNVQIKNDDQSLIIGTISVSCVYEIFNFEEAIKIEVDGRINMPPKLVETLNIISISTTRGVMFSTFKGTFLHNAFLPIIDPKMLIY
;
A
#
# COMPACT_ATOMS: atom_id res chain seq x y z
N MET A 1 34.90 -14.78 13.26
CA MET A 1 33.59 -14.11 13.11
C MET A 1 32.75 -15.02 12.22
N ASN A 2 31.76 -15.69 12.79
CA ASN A 2 30.87 -16.56 12.01
C ASN A 2 29.92 -15.68 11.20
N ASN A 3 30.13 -15.63 9.88
CA ASN A 3 29.11 -15.16 8.94
C ASN A 3 27.97 -16.16 9.01
N ILE A 4 26.90 -15.82 9.72
CA ILE A 4 25.63 -16.54 9.61
C ILE A 4 25.09 -16.16 8.23
N GLU A 5 25.28 -17.03 7.24
CA GLU A 5 24.54 -16.96 5.99
C GLU A 5 23.05 -16.97 6.33
N GLN A 6 22.38 -15.82 6.17
CA GLN A 6 20.93 -15.77 6.22
C GLN A 6 20.43 -16.59 5.03
N LYS A 7 19.97 -17.80 5.31
CA LYS A 7 19.35 -18.68 4.32
C LYS A 7 18.22 -17.90 3.65
N GLU A 8 18.35 -17.60 2.35
CA GLU A 8 17.30 -16.94 1.60
C GLU A 8 16.08 -17.89 1.55
N VAL A 9 15.05 -17.55 2.31
CA VAL A 9 13.76 -18.24 2.24
C VAL A 9 13.07 -17.82 0.95
N ASN A 10 12.79 -18.78 0.07
CA ASN A 10 11.98 -18.52 -1.11
C ASN A 10 10.53 -18.35 -0.67
N ILE A 11 9.95 -17.16 -0.84
CA ILE A 11 8.58 -16.90 -0.39
C ILE A 11 7.60 -17.32 -1.48
N GLU A 12 6.70 -18.23 -1.15
CA GLU A 12 5.59 -18.61 -2.02
C GLU A 12 4.33 -17.87 -1.57
N MET A 13 3.79 -17.01 -2.44
CA MET A 13 2.63 -16.17 -2.09
C MET A 13 1.73 -15.87 -3.29
N GLN A 14 0.49 -15.48 -3.00
CA GLN A 14 -0.48 -15.01 -3.99
C GLN A 14 -1.32 -13.84 -3.46
N ILE A 15 -1.84 -12.99 -4.36
CA ILE A 15 -2.92 -12.07 -4.02
C ILE A 15 -4.22 -12.88 -3.89
N LYS A 16 -4.83 -12.84 -2.71
CA LYS A 16 -6.11 -13.50 -2.42
C LYS A 16 -7.30 -12.56 -2.64
N ALA A 17 -7.14 -11.28 -2.32
CA ALA A 17 -8.16 -10.27 -2.49
C ALA A 17 -7.58 -8.86 -2.66
N ILE A 18 -8.33 -8.00 -3.35
CA ILE A 18 -8.10 -6.56 -3.43
C ILE A 18 -9.40 -5.89 -3.00
N GLU A 19 -9.36 -5.16 -1.89
CA GLU A 19 -10.56 -4.55 -1.29
C GLU A 19 -10.41 -3.03 -1.26
N LEU A 20 -11.40 -2.33 -1.82
CA LEU A 20 -11.55 -0.89 -1.64
C LEU A 20 -12.19 -0.64 -0.27
N LEU A 21 -11.39 -0.25 0.72
CA LEU A 21 -11.87 -0.01 2.08
C LEU A 21 -12.60 1.32 2.21
N ASN A 22 -12.11 2.34 1.51
CA ASN A 22 -12.67 3.68 1.53
C ASN A 22 -12.30 4.44 0.26
N ASN A 23 -13.18 5.33 -0.20
CA ASN A 23 -12.85 6.38 -1.14
C ASN A 23 -13.67 7.64 -0.86
N SER A 24 -13.10 8.80 -1.11
CA SER A 24 -13.81 10.07 -1.09
C SER A 24 -13.30 11.00 -2.18
N ILE A 25 -14.21 11.81 -2.70
CA ILE A 25 -13.91 12.89 -3.64
C ILE A 25 -14.57 14.14 -3.07
N ILE A 26 -13.76 15.17 -2.82
CA ILE A 26 -14.21 16.42 -2.22
C ILE A 26 -14.03 17.51 -3.28
N LEU A 27 -15.15 18.05 -3.76
CA LEU A 27 -15.13 19.15 -4.71
C LEU A 27 -14.52 20.40 -4.06
N PRO A 28 -13.49 21.01 -4.68
CA PRO A 28 -12.96 22.27 -4.20
C PRO A 28 -14.02 23.38 -4.23
N PRO A 29 -13.98 24.35 -3.30
CA PRO A 29 -14.93 25.47 -3.27
C PRO A 29 -14.93 26.32 -4.55
N ASP A 30 -13.79 26.41 -5.24
CA ASP A 30 -13.65 27.13 -6.52
C ASP A 30 -13.51 26.15 -7.69
N ALA A 31 -14.64 25.67 -8.20
CA ALA A 31 -14.70 24.74 -9.32
C ALA A 31 -14.35 25.37 -10.69
N LYS A 32 -14.05 26.68 -10.75
CA LYS A 32 -13.80 27.38 -12.03
C LYS A 32 -12.39 27.16 -12.56
N ASN A 33 -11.44 26.87 -11.68
CA ASN A 33 -10.05 26.62 -12.05
C ASN A 33 -9.80 25.10 -12.08
N PRO A 34 -9.45 24.52 -13.24
CA PRO A 34 -9.11 23.10 -13.30
C PRO A 34 -7.88 22.84 -12.43
N ILE A 35 -7.96 21.85 -11.53
CA ILE A 35 -6.80 21.40 -10.77
C ILE A 35 -5.86 20.67 -11.73
N THR A 36 -4.64 21.19 -11.85
CA THR A 36 -3.63 20.63 -12.76
C THR A 36 -2.55 19.85 -12.05
N ASN A 37 -2.32 20.09 -10.75
CA ASN A 37 -1.32 19.35 -9.97
C ASN A 37 -1.98 18.62 -8.79
N PHE A 38 -1.39 17.49 -8.42
CA PHE A 38 -1.86 16.66 -7.33
C PHE A 38 -0.70 16.35 -6.40
N ASN A 39 -0.87 16.66 -5.12
CA ASN A 39 0.07 16.27 -4.08
C ASN A 39 -0.44 15.01 -3.40
N PHE A 40 0.41 13.99 -3.28
CA PHE A 40 0.03 12.71 -2.70
C PHE A 40 0.72 12.50 -1.34
N ASN A 41 -0.07 12.17 -0.33
CA ASN A 41 0.44 11.63 0.93
C ASN A 41 0.08 10.14 1.00
N LEU A 42 1.09 9.30 1.14
CA LEU A 42 0.99 7.85 1.14
C LEU A 42 1.31 7.32 2.54
N ASN A 43 0.44 6.49 3.10
CA ASN A 43 0.70 5.74 4.32
C ASN A 43 0.42 4.26 4.07
N ILE A 44 1.37 3.39 4.41
CA ILE A 44 1.25 1.94 4.24
C ILE A 44 1.26 1.27 5.60
N GLU A 45 0.26 0.44 5.84
CA GLU A 45 0.17 -0.38 7.04
C GLU A 45 0.15 -1.85 6.65
N SER A 46 0.89 -2.67 7.39
CA SER A 46 0.87 -4.12 7.23
C SER A 46 0.38 -4.80 8.49
N LYS A 47 -0.49 -5.80 8.33
CA LYS A 47 -1.00 -6.65 9.41
C LYS A 47 -0.94 -8.10 8.95
N ALA A 48 -0.79 -9.04 9.86
CA ALA A 48 -0.85 -10.46 9.53
C ALA A 48 -1.79 -11.21 10.46
N ASP A 49 -2.57 -12.13 9.88
CA ASP A 49 -3.43 -13.08 10.58
C ASP A 49 -2.73 -14.43 10.52
N VAL A 50 -2.08 -14.79 11.63
CA VAL A 50 -1.31 -16.03 11.77
C VAL A 50 -2.20 -17.26 11.58
N THR A 51 -3.41 -17.24 12.14
CA THR A 51 -4.35 -18.37 12.08
C THR A 51 -4.76 -18.67 10.65
N LYS A 52 -4.96 -17.62 9.85
CA LYS A 52 -5.36 -17.74 8.44
C LYS A 52 -4.19 -17.74 7.46
N LYS A 53 -2.96 -17.54 7.93
CA LYS A 53 -1.75 -17.40 7.10
C LYS A 53 -1.87 -16.28 6.07
N LEU A 54 -2.49 -15.17 6.47
CA LEU A 54 -2.74 -14.01 5.60
C LEU A 54 -1.89 -12.81 6.02
N VAL A 55 -1.47 -12.02 5.04
CA VAL A 55 -0.88 -10.69 5.23
C VAL A 55 -1.76 -9.67 4.53
N PHE A 56 -2.10 -8.60 5.23
CA PHE A 56 -2.91 -7.48 4.74
C PHE A 56 -1.97 -6.29 4.60
N VAL A 57 -1.89 -5.72 3.40
CA VAL A 57 -1.20 -4.45 3.16
C VAL A 57 -2.22 -3.40 2.77
N ILE A 58 -2.40 -2.42 3.64
CA ILE A 58 -3.35 -1.33 3.46
C ILE A 58 -2.57 -0.12 2.98
N VAL A 59 -2.87 0.34 1.76
CA VAL A 59 -2.32 1.57 1.19
C VAL A 59 -3.36 2.66 1.30
N ASN A 60 -3.06 3.68 2.10
CA ASN A 60 -3.86 4.87 2.25
C ASN A 60 -3.23 6.00 1.44
N VAL A 61 -4.02 6.63 0.58
CA VAL A 61 -3.60 7.77 -0.23
C VAL A 61 -4.51 8.95 0.08
N GLN A 62 -3.92 10.08 0.42
CA GLN A 62 -4.58 11.37 0.43
C GLN A 62 -4.09 12.18 -0.76
N ILE A 63 -5.02 12.77 -1.50
CA ILE A 63 -4.77 13.64 -2.64
C ILE A 63 -5.12 15.06 -2.19
N LYS A 64 -4.14 15.96 -2.32
CA LYS A 64 -4.30 17.37 -2.02
C LYS A 64 -4.14 18.21 -3.28
N ASN A 65 -4.73 19.40 -3.25
CA ASN A 65 -4.55 20.43 -4.28
C ASN A 65 -3.10 20.97 -4.27
N ASP A 66 -2.79 21.83 -5.25
CA ASP A 66 -1.46 22.39 -5.52
C ASP A 66 -0.78 23.00 -4.28
N ASP A 67 -1.51 23.80 -3.50
CA ASP A 67 -0.99 24.48 -2.30
C ASP A 67 -1.06 23.62 -1.02
N GLN A 68 -1.51 22.37 -1.13
CA GLN A 68 -1.69 21.40 -0.05
C GLN A 68 -2.66 21.83 1.07
N SER A 69 -3.46 22.89 0.86
CA SER A 69 -4.40 23.39 1.86
C SER A 69 -5.66 22.54 1.98
N LEU A 70 -6.03 21.80 0.93
CA LEU A 70 -7.27 21.04 0.86
C LEU A 70 -7.01 19.58 0.47
N ILE A 71 -7.64 18.66 1.21
CA ILE A 71 -7.77 17.27 0.76
C ILE A 71 -8.95 17.23 -0.22
N ILE A 72 -8.64 16.83 -1.45
CA ILE A 72 -9.60 16.78 -2.57
C ILE A 72 -9.98 15.33 -2.92
N GLY A 73 -9.26 14.36 -2.38
CA GLY A 73 -9.67 12.96 -2.42
C GLY A 73 -8.90 12.10 -1.42
N THR A 74 -9.51 11.00 -1.04
CA THR A 74 -8.84 9.93 -0.29
C THR A 74 -9.20 8.59 -0.86
N ILE A 75 -8.32 7.62 -0.70
CA ILE A 75 -8.59 6.24 -1.07
C ILE A 75 -7.76 5.31 -0.19
N SER A 76 -8.38 4.22 0.25
CA SER A 76 -7.75 3.18 1.05
C SER A 76 -8.01 1.84 0.40
N VAL A 77 -6.94 1.14 0.04
CA VAL A 77 -7.00 -0.18 -0.63
C VAL A 77 -6.26 -1.20 0.22
N SER A 78 -6.90 -2.32 0.51
CA SER A 78 -6.29 -3.48 1.16
C SER A 78 -5.95 -4.54 0.12
N CYS A 79 -4.67 -4.87 0.02
CA CYS A 79 -4.21 -6.04 -0.73
C CYS A 79 -4.01 -7.18 0.28
N VAL A 80 -4.74 -8.27 0.10
CA VAL A 80 -4.67 -9.45 0.96
C VAL A 80 -3.84 -10.52 0.26
N TYR A 81 -2.80 -10.98 0.94
CA TYR A 81 -1.86 -11.98 0.46
C TYR A 81 -2.00 -13.25 1.29
N GLU A 82 -1.99 -14.38 0.60
CA GLU A 82 -1.82 -15.69 1.21
C GLU A 82 -0.36 -16.10 1.07
N ILE A 83 0.28 -16.46 2.19
CA ILE A 83 1.67 -16.92 2.21
C ILE A 83 1.65 -18.44 2.42
N PHE A 84 2.04 -19.20 1.40
CA PHE A 84 1.95 -20.65 1.44
C PHE A 84 2.93 -21.25 2.45
N ASN A 85 4.16 -20.74 2.49
CA ASN A 85 5.17 -21.11 3.49
C ASN A 85 5.24 -20.14 4.68
N PHE A 86 4.08 -19.70 5.19
CA PHE A 86 3.97 -18.69 6.26
C PHE A 86 4.87 -18.96 7.47
N GLU A 87 4.89 -20.20 7.97
CA GLU A 87 5.64 -20.57 9.18
C GLU A 87 7.17 -20.52 8.98
N GLU A 88 7.65 -20.70 7.74
CA GLU A 88 9.05 -20.56 7.37
C GLU A 88 9.42 -19.09 7.12
N ALA A 89 8.49 -18.38 6.48
CA ALA A 89 8.66 -17.01 6.01
C ALA A 89 8.52 -15.95 7.11
N ILE A 90 7.62 -16.16 8.09
CA ILE A 90 7.20 -15.14 9.05
C ILE A 90 7.41 -15.67 10.46
N LYS A 91 8.22 -14.95 11.24
CA LYS A 91 8.50 -15.29 12.63
C LYS A 91 7.53 -14.58 13.55
N ILE A 92 7.12 -15.26 14.61
CA ILE A 92 6.35 -14.67 15.70
C ILE A 92 7.31 -14.59 16.89
N GLU A 93 7.58 -13.37 17.33
CA GLU A 93 8.42 -13.12 18.49
C GLU A 93 7.68 -13.53 19.78
N VAL A 94 8.42 -13.68 20.88
CA VAL A 94 7.89 -14.16 22.17
C VAL A 94 6.79 -13.23 22.74
N ASP A 95 6.82 -11.95 22.38
CA ASP A 95 5.81 -10.96 22.77
C ASP A 95 4.61 -10.88 21.80
N GLY A 96 4.53 -11.80 20.84
CA GLY A 96 3.47 -11.86 19.85
C GLY A 96 3.66 -10.90 18.67
N ARG A 97 4.76 -10.14 18.60
CA ARG A 97 5.06 -9.33 17.43
C ARG A 97 5.38 -10.20 16.22
N ILE A 98 4.81 -9.83 15.08
CA ILE A 98 5.04 -10.51 13.82
C ILE A 98 6.27 -9.87 13.16
N ASN A 99 7.30 -10.67 12.93
CA ASN A 99 8.54 -10.27 12.31
C ASN A 99 8.61 -10.84 10.89
N MET A 100 8.43 -9.97 9.91
CA MET A 100 8.53 -10.31 8.48
C MET A 100 9.92 -9.93 7.95
N PRO A 101 10.54 -10.78 7.11
CA PRO A 101 11.80 -10.45 6.45
C PRO A 101 11.67 -9.13 5.65
N PRO A 102 12.67 -8.24 5.69
CA PRO A 102 12.60 -6.95 4.98
C PRO A 102 12.29 -7.09 3.49
N LYS A 103 12.85 -8.10 2.81
CA LYS A 103 12.60 -8.41 1.39
C LYS A 103 11.13 -8.75 1.12
N LEU A 104 10.47 -9.45 2.05
CA LEU A 104 9.04 -9.75 1.95
C LEU A 104 8.22 -8.46 2.08
N VAL A 105 8.51 -7.64 3.08
CA VAL A 105 7.83 -6.35 3.29
C VAL A 105 7.98 -5.44 2.06
N GLU A 106 9.20 -5.32 1.52
CA GLU A 106 9.47 -4.54 0.31
C GLU A 106 8.64 -5.05 -0.88
N THR A 107 8.63 -6.36 -1.11
CA THR A 107 7.89 -6.98 -2.21
C THR A 107 6.38 -6.75 -2.09
N LEU A 108 5.81 -6.98 -0.89
CA LEU A 108 4.39 -6.77 -0.64
C LEU A 108 4.01 -5.29 -0.81
N ASN A 109 4.85 -4.36 -0.37
CA ASN A 109 4.62 -2.93 -0.54
C ASN A 109 4.66 -2.53 -2.03
N ILE A 110 5.64 -2.99 -2.81
CA ILE A 110 5.72 -2.72 -4.27
C ILE A 110 4.43 -3.13 -4.97
N ILE A 111 4.00 -4.38 -4.73
CA ILE A 111 2.81 -4.94 -5.39
C ILE A 111 1.57 -4.16 -4.95
N SER A 112 1.44 -3.84 -3.66
CA SER A 112 0.28 -3.13 -3.11
C SER A 112 0.18 -1.70 -3.63
N ILE A 113 1.30 -0.96 -3.73
CA ILE A 113 1.34 0.39 -4.31
C ILE A 113 0.93 0.35 -5.79
N SER A 114 1.49 -0.60 -6.56
CA SER A 114 1.16 -0.74 -7.99
C SER A 114 -0.32 -1.10 -8.20
N THR A 115 -0.85 -2.00 -7.38
CA THR A 115 -2.26 -2.40 -7.41
C THR A 115 -3.16 -1.22 -7.05
N THR A 116 -2.82 -0.48 -5.99
CA THR A 116 -3.54 0.71 -5.56
C THR A 116 -3.57 1.78 -6.67
N ARG A 117 -2.48 1.97 -7.41
CA ARG A 117 -2.46 2.86 -8.59
C ARG A 117 -3.50 2.46 -9.63
N GLY A 118 -3.64 1.17 -9.91
CA GLY A 118 -4.67 0.65 -10.82
C GLY A 118 -6.09 0.89 -10.29
N VAL A 119 -6.31 0.63 -9.00
CA VAL A 119 -7.61 0.89 -8.32
C VAL A 119 -7.96 2.37 -8.34
N MET A 120 -6.98 3.26 -8.11
CA MET A 120 -7.14 4.71 -8.20
C MET A 120 -7.57 5.13 -9.61
N PHE A 121 -6.88 4.65 -10.65
CA PHE A 121 -7.22 4.95 -12.03
C PHE A 121 -8.67 4.55 -12.36
N SER A 122 -9.09 3.36 -11.92
CA SER A 122 -10.46 2.88 -12.15
C SER A 122 -11.48 3.69 -11.36
N THR A 123 -11.21 3.97 -10.08
CA THR A 123 -12.14 4.65 -9.15
C THR A 123 -12.36 6.11 -9.54
N PHE A 124 -11.31 6.82 -9.96
CA PHE A 124 -11.40 8.24 -10.29
C PHE A 124 -11.76 8.51 -11.76
N LYS A 125 -12.00 7.47 -12.57
CA LYS A 125 -12.38 7.61 -13.97
C LYS A 125 -13.67 8.43 -14.12
N GLY A 126 -13.60 9.47 -14.95
CA GLY A 126 -14.74 10.38 -15.20
C GLY A 126 -14.90 11.50 -14.15
N THR A 127 -13.94 11.66 -13.24
CA THR A 127 -13.94 12.73 -12.22
C THR A 127 -12.80 13.72 -12.47
N PHE A 128 -12.76 14.84 -11.75
CA PHE A 128 -11.63 15.78 -11.84
C PHE A 128 -10.32 15.18 -11.29
N LEU A 129 -10.38 14.06 -10.55
CA LEU A 129 -9.23 13.28 -10.10
C LEU A 129 -8.79 12.21 -11.11
N HIS A 130 -9.39 12.15 -12.31
CA HIS A 130 -9.09 11.11 -13.30
C HIS A 130 -7.59 11.00 -13.62
N ASN A 131 -6.89 12.13 -13.65
CA ASN A 131 -5.47 12.22 -13.94
C ASN A 131 -4.58 12.26 -12.68
N ALA A 132 -5.15 12.04 -11.50
CA ALA A 132 -4.41 11.97 -10.24
C ALA A 132 -3.74 10.58 -10.10
N PHE A 133 -2.77 10.32 -10.96
CA PHE A 133 -1.99 9.09 -10.96
C PHE A 133 -1.02 9.07 -9.78
N LEU A 134 -1.12 8.04 -8.93
CA LEU A 134 -0.15 7.83 -7.87
C LEU A 134 1.27 7.68 -8.47
N PRO A 135 2.25 8.50 -8.05
CA PRO A 135 3.59 8.45 -8.62
C PRO A 135 4.27 7.10 -8.39
N ILE A 136 5.34 6.84 -9.15
CA ILE A 136 6.25 5.73 -8.86
C ILE A 136 7.14 6.18 -7.70
N ILE A 137 7.09 5.44 -6.60
CA ILE A 137 7.84 5.72 -5.38
C ILE A 137 8.85 4.58 -5.19
N ASP A 138 10.07 4.90 -4.77
CA ASP A 138 11.02 3.88 -4.32
C ASP A 138 10.54 3.34 -2.96
N PRO A 139 10.11 2.07 -2.85
CA PRO A 139 9.59 1.51 -1.61
C PRO A 139 10.64 1.44 -0.51
N LYS A 140 11.94 1.47 -0.85
CA LYS A 140 13.01 1.52 0.15
C LYS A 140 12.93 2.80 0.99
N MET A 141 12.39 3.88 0.44
CA MET A 141 12.15 5.13 1.17
C MET A 141 11.06 5.01 2.23
N LEU A 142 10.29 3.91 2.25
CA LEU A 142 9.18 3.69 3.20
C LEU A 142 9.55 2.75 4.35
N ILE A 143 10.78 2.22 4.37
CA ILE A 143 11.25 1.21 5.33
C ILE A 143 12.17 1.82 6.41
N TYR A 144 12.37 3.15 6.42
CA TYR A 144 13.26 3.87 7.36
C TYR A 144 12.55 4.97 8.15
#